data_AF-A0A2Z6S0A9-F1
#
_entry.id   AF-A0A2Z6S0A9-F1
#
_cell.length_a   1.000
_cell.length_b   1.000
_cell.length_c   1.000
_cell.angle_alpha   90.00
_cell.angle_beta   90.00
_cell.angle_gamma   90.00
#
_symmetry.space_group_name_H-M   'P 1'
#
loop_
_entity.id
_entity.type
_entity.pdbx_description
1 polymer ?
#
loop_
_entity_poly.entity_id
_entity_poly.type
_entity_poly.pdbx_seq_one_letter_code
_entity_poly.pdbx_strand_id
1 'polypeptide(L)'
;MKFQNLLLFALFAIFVLQVQANGDAEDYKQWKHDFPKTCKELFKTNHCNKCQSLMWDHFKNPGQCATAFNLGRDIYEVIKDSDKEPKPYDLTFFKKGLNKYCHEDFHCSQQKVEKIYNKIQDVCKHELSVKFDWSDDPKNFKDITAYAAYGTLLTYYTGIPGRKALCIKNNHGDFCSYEFVEKLTKWMKKKTNADPKAIVSHDLKFVIKGDGKKIRIPRSFFCDPCWRKMANIYGDYMKEHKLKKSVEKNIWGSHQDLEELYLPHCTYHKRGLGEILKARDSKLNERSANPAFSVLSHRMNKFHSLAI
;
A
#
# COMPACT_ATOMS: atom_id res chain seq x y z
N MET A 1 -24.64 -4.56 -17.45
CA MET A 1 -23.99 -4.00 -16.24
C MET A 1 -22.62 -4.66 -16.04
N LYS A 2 -21.53 -4.01 -16.50
CA LYS A 2 -20.15 -4.50 -16.32
C LYS A 2 -19.44 -3.58 -15.31
N PHE A 3 -19.54 -3.88 -14.02
CA PHE A 3 -18.73 -3.27 -12.95
C PHE A 3 -17.54 -4.18 -12.64
N GLN A 4 -16.68 -4.39 -13.63
CA GLN A 4 -15.56 -5.32 -13.52
C GLN A 4 -14.25 -4.55 -13.53
N ASN A 5 -13.42 -4.88 -12.52
CA ASN A 5 -11.96 -4.76 -12.48
C ASN A 5 -11.41 -3.38 -12.07
N LEU A 6 -10.07 -3.26 -12.01
CA LEU A 6 -9.24 -2.09 -11.63
C LEU A 6 -8.72 -2.11 -10.17
N LEU A 7 -7.49 -1.65 -9.94
CA LEU A 7 -6.37 -2.51 -9.59
C LEU A 7 -5.26 -1.92 -8.69
N LEU A 8 -4.56 -2.72 -7.87
CA LEU A 8 -3.24 -2.46 -7.29
C LEU A 8 -2.04 -2.70 -8.26
N PHE A 9 -1.21 -1.69 -8.51
CA PHE A 9 0.14 -1.50 -7.93
C PHE A 9 0.96 -0.44 -8.71
N ALA A 10 0.73 0.85 -8.48
CA ALA A 10 1.82 1.83 -8.70
C ALA A 10 2.71 1.95 -7.47
N LEU A 11 2.31 1.35 -6.35
CA LEU A 11 2.76 1.76 -5.05
C LEU A 11 2.23 0.75 -3.99
N PHE A 12 3.13 -0.02 -3.40
CA PHE A 12 3.16 -0.12 -1.92
C PHE A 12 3.23 1.30 -1.28
N ALA A 13 3.46 2.32 -2.09
CA ALA A 13 3.62 3.72 -1.73
C ALA A 13 2.36 4.61 -1.70
N ILE A 14 1.18 4.00 -1.60
CA ILE A 14 0.20 4.54 -0.65
C ILE A 14 -0.02 3.54 0.47
N PHE A 15 0.25 2.26 0.24
CA PHE A 15 0.16 1.19 1.24
C PHE A 15 0.83 1.57 2.58
N VAL A 16 1.80 2.49 2.57
CA VAL A 16 2.36 3.16 3.75
C VAL A 16 2.14 4.69 3.87
N LEU A 17 1.57 5.39 2.87
CA LEU A 17 0.83 6.64 3.19
C LEU A 17 -0.20 6.42 4.30
N GLN A 18 -0.55 5.16 4.54
CA GLN A 18 -1.61 4.64 5.40
C GLN A 18 -1.17 3.95 6.68
N VAL A 19 0.04 3.39 6.79
CA VAL A 19 0.58 3.13 8.15
C VAL A 19 0.57 4.46 8.89
N GLN A 20 0.93 5.51 8.15
CA GLN A 20 1.21 6.81 8.68
C GLN A 20 0.98 7.95 7.67
N ALA A 21 -0.26 8.38 7.54
CA ALA A 21 -0.48 9.77 7.85
C ALA A 21 -0.51 9.86 9.38
N ASN A 22 0.37 9.18 10.12
CA ASN A 22 0.36 8.89 11.55
C ASN A 22 -0.85 8.09 11.99
N GLY A 23 -0.63 6.83 12.33
CA GLY A 23 -1.64 6.00 12.96
C GLY A 23 -2.31 6.76 14.11
N ASP A 24 -3.56 6.42 14.36
CA ASP A 24 -4.29 6.84 15.54
C ASP A 24 -3.38 6.71 16.78
N ALA A 25 -3.60 7.48 17.85
CA ALA A 25 -2.83 7.28 19.09
C ALA A 25 -2.93 5.81 19.58
N GLU A 26 -3.97 5.10 19.14
CA GLU A 26 -4.14 3.65 19.28
C GLU A 26 -3.13 2.82 18.47
N ASP A 27 -2.85 3.16 17.22
CA ASP A 27 -1.82 2.49 16.41
C ASP A 27 -0.42 2.73 17.03
N TYR A 28 -0.08 3.95 17.47
CA TYR A 28 1.22 4.21 18.13
C TYR A 28 1.37 3.48 19.48
N LYS A 29 0.33 3.45 20.32
CA LYS A 29 0.31 2.58 21.53
C LYS A 29 0.51 1.12 21.17
N GLN A 30 0.02 0.70 20.01
CA GLN A 30 0.15 -0.67 19.51
C GLN A 30 1.53 -0.99 18.93
N TRP A 31 2.29 0.00 18.49
CA TRP A 31 3.71 -0.14 18.15
C TRP A 31 4.56 -0.51 19.37
N LYS A 32 4.10 -0.14 20.58
CA LYS A 32 4.73 -0.53 21.86
C LYS A 32 4.37 -1.94 22.34
N HIS A 33 3.40 -2.63 21.74
CA HIS A 33 3.01 -3.99 22.15
C HIS A 33 3.80 -5.07 21.37
N ASP A 34 3.96 -6.29 21.90
CA ASP A 34 4.77 -7.39 21.31
C ASP A 34 4.14 -8.06 20.07
N PHE A 35 4.90 -8.23 18.99
CA PHE A 35 4.45 -8.89 17.75
C PHE A 35 4.03 -10.34 18.03
N PRO A 36 3.06 -10.91 17.28
CA PRO A 36 2.73 -12.32 17.41
C PRO A 36 4.01 -13.15 17.42
N LYS A 37 4.33 -13.85 18.51
CA LYS A 37 5.60 -14.60 18.62
C LYS A 37 5.59 -15.84 17.74
N THR A 38 4.40 -16.23 17.28
CA THR A 38 4.17 -17.44 16.51
C THR A 38 3.23 -17.19 15.33
N CYS A 39 3.38 -18.04 14.31
CA CYS A 39 2.44 -18.09 13.19
C CYS A 39 0.98 -18.29 13.65
N LYS A 40 0.77 -19.07 14.72
CA LYS A 40 -0.55 -19.36 15.29
C LYS A 40 -1.24 -18.12 15.82
N GLU A 41 -0.52 -17.30 16.59
CA GLU A 41 -1.01 -16.00 17.06
C GLU A 41 -1.30 -15.06 15.89
N LEU A 42 -0.44 -15.08 14.86
CA LEU A 42 -0.64 -14.26 13.68
C LEU A 42 -1.91 -14.67 12.93
N PHE A 43 -2.18 -15.93 12.70
CA PHE A 43 -3.38 -16.35 11.94
C PHE A 43 -4.59 -16.69 12.80
N LYS A 44 -4.49 -16.52 14.13
CA LYS A 44 -5.53 -16.91 15.11
C LYS A 44 -6.00 -18.35 14.89
N THR A 45 -5.04 -19.27 14.75
CA THR A 45 -5.26 -20.68 14.42
C THR A 45 -4.48 -21.59 15.38
N ASN A 46 -4.97 -22.81 15.60
CA ASN A 46 -4.27 -23.82 16.39
C ASN A 46 -3.06 -24.40 15.64
N HIS A 47 -3.13 -24.44 14.31
CA HIS A 47 -2.08 -24.95 13.43
C HIS A 47 -1.97 -24.09 12.18
N CYS A 48 -0.73 -23.78 11.79
CA CYS A 48 -0.48 -23.06 10.55
C CYS A 48 -0.43 -24.00 9.36
N ASN A 49 -1.19 -23.68 8.31
CA ASN A 49 -1.08 -24.36 7.03
C ASN A 49 0.23 -23.98 6.31
N LYS A 50 0.49 -24.61 5.14
CA LYS A 50 1.72 -24.37 4.37
C LYS A 50 1.86 -22.91 3.92
N CYS A 51 0.77 -22.27 3.49
CA CYS A 51 0.79 -20.87 3.08
C CYS A 51 1.05 -19.94 4.28
N GLN A 52 0.36 -20.15 5.41
CA GLN A 52 0.55 -19.43 6.67
C GLN A 52 1.99 -19.51 7.17
N SER A 53 2.58 -20.71 7.10
CA SER A 53 3.96 -20.95 7.51
C SER A 53 4.95 -20.24 6.58
N LEU A 54 4.70 -20.29 5.26
CA LEU A 54 5.54 -19.59 4.28
C LEU A 54 5.50 -18.06 4.48
N MET A 55 4.31 -17.49 4.68
CA MET A 55 4.16 -16.05 4.97
C MET A 55 4.85 -15.68 6.27
N TRP A 56 4.67 -16.48 7.31
CA TRP A 56 5.34 -16.31 8.60
C TRP A 56 6.87 -16.27 8.48
N ASP A 57 7.44 -17.16 7.67
CA ASP A 57 8.89 -17.16 7.45
C ASP A 57 9.37 -15.90 6.73
N HIS A 58 8.62 -15.43 5.73
CA HIS A 58 8.90 -14.14 5.08
C HIS A 58 8.70 -12.94 6.01
N PHE A 59 7.79 -13.01 6.97
CA PHE A 59 7.60 -11.94 7.95
C PHE A 59 8.75 -11.85 8.95
N LYS A 60 9.28 -12.99 9.41
CA LYS A 60 10.45 -13.01 10.30
C LYS A 60 11.73 -12.61 9.57
N ASN A 61 11.88 -13.03 8.32
CA ASN A 61 13.09 -12.79 7.55
C ASN A 61 12.74 -12.36 6.12
N PRO A 62 12.40 -11.08 5.93
CA PRO A 62 11.93 -10.57 4.65
C PRO A 62 13.03 -10.53 3.58
N GLY A 63 14.30 -10.43 3.99
CA GLY A 63 15.45 -10.28 3.11
C GLY A 63 15.41 -8.96 2.29
N GLN A 64 16.45 -8.76 1.47
CA GLN A 64 16.65 -7.48 0.75
C GLN A 64 15.65 -7.22 -0.39
N CYS A 65 15.00 -8.26 -0.93
CA CYS A 65 14.05 -8.12 -2.04
C CYS A 65 12.67 -7.59 -1.63
N ALA A 66 12.36 -7.56 -0.34
CA ALA A 66 11.06 -7.15 0.17
C ALA A 66 11.00 -5.63 0.41
N THR A 67 10.94 -4.84 -0.66
CA THR A 67 10.99 -3.36 -0.59
C THR A 67 10.02 -2.76 0.40
N ALA A 68 8.78 -3.24 0.38
CA ALA A 68 7.74 -2.90 1.33
C ALA A 68 8.19 -3.05 2.79
N PHE A 69 8.70 -4.23 3.13
CA PHE A 69 9.18 -4.59 4.46
C PHE A 69 10.39 -3.77 4.89
N ASN A 70 11.33 -3.55 3.98
CA ASN A 70 12.54 -2.79 4.28
C ASN A 70 12.24 -1.29 4.49
N LEU A 71 11.41 -0.67 3.64
CA LEU A 71 11.01 0.73 3.84
C LEU A 71 10.27 0.93 5.17
N GLY A 72 9.32 0.05 5.51
CA GLY A 72 8.60 0.18 6.77
C GLY A 72 9.50 -0.02 7.99
N ARG A 73 10.54 -0.85 7.90
CA ARG A 73 11.56 -0.98 8.95
C ARG A 73 12.30 0.33 9.15
N ASP A 74 12.76 0.96 8.07
CA ASP A 74 13.53 2.21 8.17
C ASP A 74 12.69 3.35 8.74
N ILE A 75 11.41 3.43 8.39
CA ILE A 75 10.47 4.39 8.98
C ILE A 75 10.30 4.12 10.48
N TYR A 76 10.15 2.84 10.87
CA TYR A 76 9.98 2.44 12.26
C TYR A 76 11.22 2.81 13.10
N GLU A 77 12.41 2.51 12.62
CA GLU A 77 13.66 2.84 13.30
C GLU A 77 13.79 4.35 13.51
N VAL A 78 13.49 5.16 12.49
CA VAL A 78 13.51 6.64 12.63
C VAL A 78 12.53 7.13 13.70
N ILE A 79 11.35 6.50 13.82
CA ILE A 79 10.37 6.86 14.85
C ILE A 79 10.88 6.49 16.24
N LYS A 80 11.36 5.26 16.38
CA LYS A 80 11.92 4.74 17.64
C LYS A 80 13.05 5.62 18.15
N ASP A 81 13.95 6.04 17.26
CA ASP A 81 15.11 6.86 17.60
C ASP A 81 14.75 8.33 17.91
N SER A 82 13.51 8.75 17.64
CA SER A 82 13.09 10.15 17.79
C SER A 82 12.43 10.51 19.12
N ASP A 83 12.04 9.50 19.92
CA ASP A 83 11.21 9.64 21.13
C ASP A 83 9.92 10.47 20.93
N LYS A 84 9.45 10.60 19.69
CA LYS A 84 8.25 11.38 19.33
C LYS A 84 7.14 10.48 18.82
N GLU A 85 5.93 10.81 19.22
CA GLU A 85 4.71 10.18 18.70
C GLU A 85 4.36 10.76 17.32
N PRO A 86 4.14 9.91 16.30
CA PRO A 86 3.59 10.33 15.02
C PRO A 86 2.22 11.04 15.19
N LYS A 87 1.95 12.14 14.47
CA LYS A 87 0.70 12.94 14.55
C LYS A 87 -0.10 13.06 13.25
N PRO A 88 -1.40 12.72 13.19
CA PRO A 88 -2.17 12.63 11.95
C PRO A 88 -1.82 13.65 10.83
N TYR A 89 -1.61 13.15 9.60
CA TYR A 89 -1.19 13.84 8.38
C TYR A 89 0.25 14.42 8.34
N ASP A 90 1.08 14.21 9.36
CA ASP A 90 2.52 14.48 9.33
C ASP A 90 3.31 13.42 8.53
N LEU A 91 4.11 13.86 7.56
CA LEU A 91 4.92 13.00 6.69
C LEU A 91 6.42 13.06 7.02
N THR A 92 6.79 13.65 8.16
CA THR A 92 8.20 13.84 8.57
C THR A 92 8.93 12.50 8.68
N PHE A 93 8.35 11.53 9.38
CA PHE A 93 8.95 10.21 9.56
C PHE A 93 9.03 9.43 8.25
N PHE A 94 8.01 9.55 7.40
CA PHE A 94 8.04 8.98 6.07
C PHE A 94 9.19 9.56 5.24
N LYS A 95 9.38 10.89 5.22
CA LYS A 95 10.48 11.51 4.47
C LYS A 95 11.84 11.05 4.97
N LYS A 96 12.03 10.95 6.29
CA LYS A 96 13.28 10.48 6.89
C LYS A 96 13.55 9.00 6.59
N GLY A 97 12.56 8.13 6.79
CA GLY A 97 12.68 6.70 6.47
C GLY A 97 12.90 6.46 4.99
N LEU A 98 12.21 7.20 4.10
CA LEU A 98 12.45 7.14 2.66
C LEU A 98 13.86 7.59 2.29
N ASN A 99 14.37 8.66 2.91
CA ASN A 99 15.76 9.06 2.72
C ASN A 99 16.70 7.94 3.14
N LYS A 100 16.58 7.41 4.37
CA LYS A 100 17.40 6.30 4.85
C LYS A 100 17.36 5.12 3.88
N TYR A 101 16.16 4.63 3.59
CA TYR A 101 15.93 3.54 2.64
C TYR A 101 16.65 3.81 1.33
N CYS A 102 16.46 4.98 0.71
CA CYS A 102 17.02 5.33 -0.59
C CYS A 102 18.53 5.52 -0.65
N HIS A 103 19.22 5.62 0.49
CA HIS A 103 20.69 5.64 0.55
C HIS A 103 21.30 4.24 0.74
N GLU A 104 20.51 3.25 1.18
CA GLU A 104 21.00 1.87 1.34
C GLU A 104 21.24 1.17 -0.01
N ASP A 105 22.27 0.33 -0.04
CA ASP A 105 22.57 -0.50 -1.20
C ASP A 105 21.44 -1.51 -1.46
N PHE A 106 21.04 -1.63 -2.72
CA PHE A 106 19.97 -2.53 -3.13
C PHE A 106 20.54 -3.77 -3.82
N HIS A 107 20.50 -4.90 -3.11
CA HIS A 107 20.98 -6.19 -3.61
C HIS A 107 19.83 -7.18 -3.77
N CYS A 108 19.07 -7.02 -4.86
CA CYS A 108 18.08 -7.99 -5.29
C CYS A 108 18.16 -8.20 -6.80
N SER A 109 18.33 -9.46 -7.23
CA SER A 109 18.28 -9.82 -8.65
C SER A 109 16.87 -10.28 -9.04
N GLN A 110 16.54 -10.12 -10.32
CA GLN A 110 15.27 -10.59 -10.87
C GLN A 110 15.08 -12.09 -10.63
N GLN A 111 16.08 -12.92 -10.94
CA GLN A 111 16.02 -14.37 -10.70
C GLN A 111 15.70 -14.72 -9.24
N LYS A 112 16.26 -13.98 -8.28
CA LYS A 112 16.01 -14.20 -6.85
C LYS A 112 14.56 -13.89 -6.49
N VAL A 113 14.01 -12.78 -6.99
CA VAL A 113 12.65 -12.37 -6.66
C VAL A 113 11.59 -13.25 -7.35
N GLU A 114 11.85 -13.68 -8.59
CA GLU A 114 10.98 -14.60 -9.33
C GLU A 114 10.85 -15.94 -8.63
N LYS A 115 11.96 -16.49 -8.12
CA LYS A 115 11.94 -17.72 -7.33
C LYS A 115 11.04 -17.59 -6.09
N ILE A 116 11.06 -16.43 -5.42
CA ILE A 116 10.26 -16.18 -4.23
C ILE A 116 8.78 -16.07 -4.57
N TYR A 117 8.41 -15.17 -5.49
CA TYR A 117 6.99 -14.94 -5.78
C TYR A 117 6.36 -16.15 -6.49
N ASN A 118 7.12 -16.93 -7.28
CA ASN A 118 6.62 -18.18 -7.86
C ASN A 118 6.34 -19.25 -6.79
N LYS A 119 7.24 -19.40 -5.80
CA LYS A 119 7.00 -20.28 -4.64
C LYS A 119 5.72 -19.90 -3.90
N ILE A 120 5.48 -18.60 -3.70
CA ILE A 120 4.24 -18.11 -3.07
C ILE A 120 3.02 -18.48 -3.93
N GLN A 121 3.07 -18.25 -5.25
CA GLN A 121 2.00 -18.61 -6.16
C GLN A 121 1.69 -20.12 -6.22
N ASP A 122 2.67 -20.96 -5.93
CA ASP A 122 2.51 -22.42 -5.88
C ASP A 122 1.93 -22.88 -4.53
N VAL A 123 2.51 -22.41 -3.42
CA VAL A 123 2.14 -22.85 -2.07
C VAL A 123 0.79 -22.26 -1.62
N CYS A 124 0.50 -21.02 -2.01
CA CYS A 124 -0.70 -20.26 -1.60
C CYS A 124 -1.77 -20.23 -2.71
N LYS A 125 -1.86 -21.26 -3.56
CA LYS A 125 -2.77 -21.28 -4.71
C LYS A 125 -4.24 -21.08 -4.31
N HIS A 126 -4.67 -21.67 -3.20
CA HIS A 126 -6.04 -21.55 -2.71
C HIS A 126 -6.32 -20.13 -2.19
N GLU A 127 -5.43 -19.62 -1.37
CA GLU A 127 -5.48 -18.27 -0.81
C GLU A 127 -5.50 -17.19 -1.91
N LEU A 128 -4.65 -17.32 -2.93
CA LEU A 128 -4.58 -16.42 -4.09
C LEU A 128 -5.75 -16.62 -5.09
N SER A 129 -6.68 -17.55 -4.80
CA SER A 129 -7.92 -17.69 -5.56
C SER A 129 -9.08 -16.87 -4.97
N VAL A 130 -8.93 -16.43 -3.71
CA VAL A 130 -9.91 -15.59 -3.02
C VAL A 130 -9.98 -14.22 -3.68
N LYS A 131 -11.20 -13.72 -3.87
CA LYS A 131 -11.46 -12.40 -4.46
C LYS A 131 -11.74 -11.39 -3.37
N PHE A 132 -11.05 -10.27 -3.43
CA PHE A 132 -11.30 -9.10 -2.59
C PHE A 132 -11.89 -7.97 -3.41
N ASP A 133 -12.78 -7.18 -2.80
CA ASP A 133 -13.07 -5.84 -3.28
C ASP A 133 -11.96 -4.90 -2.78
N TRP A 134 -10.96 -4.64 -3.60
CA TRP A 134 -9.82 -3.79 -3.25
C TRP A 134 -10.19 -2.31 -3.04
N SER A 135 -11.42 -1.91 -3.41
CA SER A 135 -12.00 -0.59 -3.09
C SER A 135 -12.61 -0.54 -1.68
N ASP A 136 -12.69 -1.67 -0.98
CA ASP A 136 -13.31 -1.74 0.33
C ASP A 136 -12.36 -1.35 1.46
N ASP A 137 -12.95 -1.12 2.63
CA ASP A 137 -12.19 -0.99 3.85
C ASP A 137 -11.40 -2.30 4.10
N PRO A 138 -10.06 -2.24 4.23
CA PRO A 138 -9.25 -3.43 4.49
C PRO A 138 -9.69 -4.25 5.72
N LYS A 139 -10.45 -3.66 6.64
CA LYS A 139 -11.01 -4.37 7.81
C LYS A 139 -12.17 -5.30 7.47
N ASN A 140 -12.78 -5.13 6.31
CA ASN A 140 -13.83 -6.02 5.83
C ASN A 140 -13.26 -7.31 5.21
N PHE A 141 -11.94 -7.42 5.06
CA PHE A 141 -11.29 -8.63 4.56
C PHE A 141 -11.21 -9.71 5.64
N LYS A 142 -12.23 -10.57 5.68
CA LYS A 142 -12.36 -11.64 6.68
C LYS A 142 -11.32 -12.76 6.51
N ASP A 143 -10.88 -13.03 5.28
CA ASP A 143 -9.84 -14.04 5.03
C ASP A 143 -8.43 -13.43 5.17
N ILE A 144 -7.95 -13.44 6.40
CA ILE A 144 -6.63 -12.92 6.78
C ILE A 144 -5.52 -13.69 6.07
N THR A 145 -5.70 -14.98 5.81
CA THR A 145 -4.69 -15.82 5.19
C THR A 145 -4.54 -15.45 3.72
N ALA A 146 -5.66 -15.32 3.01
CA ALA A 146 -5.67 -14.85 1.63
C ALA A 146 -5.10 -13.43 1.50
N TYR A 147 -5.50 -12.52 2.38
CA TYR A 147 -4.98 -11.15 2.36
C TYR A 147 -3.46 -11.11 2.60
N ALA A 148 -2.96 -11.85 3.59
CA ALA A 148 -1.53 -11.96 3.85
C ALA A 148 -0.80 -12.56 2.64
N ALA A 149 -1.39 -13.54 1.94
CA ALA A 149 -0.77 -14.17 0.78
C ALA A 149 -0.58 -13.19 -0.37
N TYR A 150 -1.60 -12.37 -0.66
CA TYR A 150 -1.48 -11.27 -1.63
C TYR A 150 -0.45 -10.24 -1.17
N GLY A 151 -0.45 -9.83 0.10
CA GLY A 151 0.51 -8.87 0.64
C GLY A 151 1.96 -9.33 0.52
N THR A 152 2.24 -10.59 0.88
CA THR A 152 3.58 -11.18 0.74
C THR A 152 3.96 -11.33 -0.73
N LEU A 153 3.05 -11.83 -1.58
CA LEU A 153 3.29 -11.96 -3.02
C LEU A 153 3.70 -10.63 -3.64
N LEU A 154 2.89 -9.59 -3.40
CA LEU A 154 3.07 -8.27 -3.98
C LEU A 154 4.35 -7.61 -3.46
N THR A 155 4.65 -7.74 -2.18
CA THR A 155 5.90 -7.23 -1.58
C THR A 155 7.15 -7.66 -2.34
N TYR A 156 7.20 -8.92 -2.78
CA TYR A 156 8.31 -9.42 -3.58
C TYR A 156 8.15 -9.10 -5.06
N TYR A 157 6.99 -9.41 -5.66
CA TYR A 157 6.74 -9.18 -7.07
C TYR A 157 7.05 -7.73 -7.48
N THR A 158 6.73 -6.76 -6.63
CA THR A 158 6.94 -5.35 -6.90
C THR A 158 8.18 -4.78 -6.22
N GLY A 159 9.07 -5.62 -5.67
CA GLY A 159 10.22 -5.16 -4.90
C GLY A 159 11.16 -4.28 -5.73
N ILE A 160 11.69 -4.84 -6.81
CA ILE A 160 12.59 -4.14 -7.73
C ILE A 160 11.95 -2.88 -8.33
N PRO A 161 10.77 -2.92 -8.99
CA PRO A 161 10.15 -1.71 -9.53
C PRO A 161 9.73 -0.73 -8.42
N GLY A 162 9.35 -1.24 -7.24
CA GLY A 162 8.97 -0.43 -6.10
C GLY A 162 10.11 0.37 -5.52
N ARG A 163 11.30 -0.23 -5.40
CA ARG A 163 12.53 0.46 -5.01
C ARG A 163 12.84 1.60 -5.97
N LYS A 164 12.82 1.30 -7.27
CA LYS A 164 13.10 2.28 -8.33
C LYS A 164 12.09 3.44 -8.29
N ALA A 165 10.80 3.14 -8.14
CA ALA A 165 9.75 4.15 -8.06
C ALA A 165 9.81 4.99 -6.79
N LEU A 166 10.10 4.39 -5.63
CA LEU A 166 10.23 5.11 -4.36
C LEU A 166 11.39 6.11 -4.39
N CYS A 167 12.53 5.71 -4.95
CA CYS A 167 13.77 6.49 -4.91
C CYS A 167 13.98 7.40 -6.12
N ILE A 168 13.05 7.41 -7.08
CA ILE A 168 13.18 8.28 -8.25
C ILE A 168 13.01 9.75 -7.86
N LYS A 169 13.97 10.56 -8.27
CA LYS A 169 13.98 12.00 -7.99
C LYS A 169 13.15 12.79 -9.02
N ASN A 170 12.52 13.86 -8.54
CA ASN A 170 11.92 14.90 -9.38
C ASN A 170 13.00 15.91 -9.83
N ASN A 171 12.61 16.90 -10.61
CA ASN A 171 13.53 17.91 -11.16
C ASN A 171 14.11 18.86 -10.09
N HIS A 172 13.60 18.82 -8.86
CA HIS A 172 14.03 19.63 -7.73
C HIS A 172 14.91 18.84 -6.73
N GLY A 173 15.24 17.57 -7.04
CA GLY A 173 16.06 16.71 -6.18
C GLY A 173 15.33 16.01 -5.03
N ASP A 174 14.01 16.19 -4.90
CA ASP A 174 13.17 15.44 -3.93
C ASP A 174 12.61 14.16 -4.57
N PHE A 175 12.06 13.24 -3.77
CA PHE A 175 11.49 12.00 -4.29
C PHE A 175 10.10 12.22 -4.91
N CYS A 176 9.88 11.65 -6.10
CA CYS A 176 8.57 11.66 -6.76
C CYS A 176 7.47 11.04 -5.89
N SER A 177 7.83 9.98 -5.16
CA SER A 177 6.95 9.32 -4.19
C SER A 177 6.52 10.30 -3.10
N TYR A 178 7.46 10.98 -2.44
CA TYR A 178 7.16 11.99 -1.41
C TYR A 178 6.30 13.14 -1.92
N GLU A 179 6.59 13.68 -3.10
CA GLU A 179 5.81 14.79 -3.65
C GLU A 179 4.35 14.41 -3.91
N PHE A 180 4.12 13.23 -4.51
CA PHE A 180 2.77 12.73 -4.75
C PHE A 180 2.02 12.46 -3.43
N VAL A 181 2.70 11.81 -2.49
CA VAL A 181 2.25 11.51 -1.13
C VAL A 181 1.83 12.78 -0.38
N GLU A 182 2.63 13.84 -0.47
CA GLU A 182 2.34 15.11 0.17
C GLU A 182 1.10 15.79 -0.41
N LYS A 183 0.98 15.83 -1.75
CA LYS A 183 -0.19 16.37 -2.45
C LYS A 183 -1.46 15.61 -2.07
N LEU A 184 -1.42 14.28 -2.05
CA LEU A 184 -2.57 13.46 -1.69
C LEU A 184 -2.95 13.66 -0.23
N THR A 185 -1.98 13.63 0.70
CA THR A 185 -2.21 13.83 2.13
C THR A 185 -2.84 15.20 2.43
N LYS A 186 -2.37 16.28 1.77
CA LYS A 186 -2.96 17.62 1.88
C LYS A 186 -4.42 17.65 1.42
N TRP A 187 -4.72 16.99 0.30
CA TRP A 187 -6.09 16.89 -0.21
C TRP A 187 -6.99 16.03 0.69
N MET A 188 -6.49 14.88 1.16
CA MET A 188 -7.19 14.01 2.11
C MET A 188 -7.57 14.78 3.36
N LYS A 189 -6.60 15.42 4.01
CA LYS A 189 -6.82 16.24 5.22
C LYS A 189 -7.94 17.26 5.02
N LYS A 190 -7.99 17.91 3.86
CA LYS A 190 -9.06 18.86 3.53
C LYS A 190 -10.42 18.17 3.34
N LYS A 191 -10.47 17.04 2.63
CA LYS A 191 -11.73 16.38 2.26
C LYS A 191 -12.36 15.54 3.37
N THR A 192 -11.56 15.09 4.32
CA THR A 192 -12.02 14.30 5.47
C THR A 192 -12.29 15.17 6.70
N ASN A 193 -12.05 16.49 6.62
CA ASN A 193 -11.98 17.40 7.76
C ASN A 193 -10.95 16.94 8.81
N ALA A 194 -9.77 16.52 8.32
CA ALA A 194 -8.66 16.03 9.12
C ALA A 194 -9.01 14.84 10.03
N ASP A 195 -9.94 13.98 9.58
CA ASP A 195 -10.29 12.75 10.28
C ASP A 195 -9.03 11.88 10.49
N PRO A 196 -8.59 11.64 11.73
CA PRO A 196 -7.37 10.87 11.99
C PRO A 196 -7.49 9.39 11.62
N LYS A 197 -8.71 8.89 11.42
CA LYS A 197 -8.99 7.50 11.05
C LYS A 197 -9.14 7.30 9.55
N ALA A 198 -8.96 8.35 8.74
CA ALA A 198 -9.11 8.25 7.31
C ALA A 198 -7.98 7.41 6.68
N ILE A 199 -8.38 6.46 5.83
CA ILE A 199 -7.48 5.58 5.08
C ILE A 199 -7.73 5.72 3.58
N VAL A 200 -6.83 5.18 2.75
CA VAL A 200 -7.08 5.07 1.30
C VAL A 200 -7.41 3.60 0.98
N SER A 201 -8.26 3.32 0.01
CA SER A 201 -8.48 1.96 -0.48
C SER A 201 -7.20 1.45 -1.18
N HIS A 202 -6.98 0.14 -1.24
CA HIS A 202 -5.73 -0.39 -1.82
C HIS A 202 -5.56 -0.08 -3.30
N ASP A 203 -6.69 0.02 -4.03
CA ASP A 203 -6.72 0.40 -5.44
C ASP A 203 -6.71 1.93 -5.67
N LEU A 204 -6.60 2.72 -4.61
CA LEU A 204 -6.51 4.19 -4.65
C LEU A 204 -7.72 4.89 -5.26
N LYS A 205 -8.87 4.22 -5.33
CA LYS A 205 -10.11 4.84 -5.81
C LYS A 205 -10.76 5.71 -4.76
N PHE A 206 -10.61 5.40 -3.48
CA PHE A 206 -11.32 6.05 -2.39
C PHE A 206 -10.43 6.42 -1.21
N VAL A 207 -10.77 7.52 -0.56
CA VAL A 207 -10.48 7.76 0.85
C VAL A 207 -11.68 7.28 1.65
N ILE A 208 -11.45 6.51 2.70
CA ILE A 208 -12.48 5.98 3.59
C ILE A 208 -12.29 6.65 4.94
N LYS A 209 -13.30 7.40 5.39
CA LYS A 209 -13.31 8.04 6.71
C LYS A 209 -13.49 7.02 7.84
N GLY A 210 -13.22 7.41 9.08
CA GLY A 210 -13.46 6.56 10.26
C GLY A 210 -14.92 6.17 10.48
N ASP A 211 -15.85 6.93 9.90
CA ASP A 211 -17.30 6.60 9.85
C ASP A 211 -17.68 5.66 8.69
N GLY A 212 -16.71 5.18 7.91
CA GLY A 212 -16.90 4.31 6.74
C GLY A 212 -17.28 5.05 5.45
N LYS A 213 -17.51 6.36 5.49
CA LYS A 213 -17.87 7.12 4.28
C LYS A 213 -16.72 7.13 3.27
N LYS A 214 -17.02 6.74 2.03
CA LYS A 214 -16.07 6.73 0.91
C LYS A 214 -16.11 8.06 0.13
N ILE A 215 -14.94 8.64 -0.12
CA ILE A 215 -14.73 9.85 -0.93
C ILE A 215 -13.84 9.46 -2.10
N ARG A 216 -14.33 9.64 -3.34
CA ARG A 216 -13.58 9.26 -4.53
C ARG A 216 -12.35 10.16 -4.72
N ILE A 217 -11.19 9.55 -4.96
CA ILE A 217 -9.97 10.26 -5.35
C ILE A 217 -10.12 10.75 -6.80
N PRO A 218 -9.91 12.05 -7.08
CA PRO A 218 -9.98 12.58 -8.43
C PRO A 218 -8.95 11.90 -9.33
N ARG A 219 -9.38 11.46 -10.52
CA ARG A 219 -8.47 10.86 -11.52
C ARG A 219 -7.32 11.79 -11.93
N SER A 220 -7.50 13.11 -11.79
CA SER A 220 -6.46 14.10 -12.05
C SER A 220 -5.21 13.96 -11.17
N PHE A 221 -5.31 13.31 -10.00
CA PHE A 221 -4.11 12.97 -9.19
C PHE A 221 -3.13 12.09 -9.96
N PHE A 222 -3.65 11.20 -10.79
CA PHE A 222 -2.86 10.25 -11.57
C PHE A 222 -2.33 10.86 -12.88
N CYS A 223 -2.61 12.15 -13.12
CA CYS A 223 -1.96 12.95 -14.16
C CYS A 223 -0.73 13.69 -13.64
N ASP A 224 -0.42 13.59 -12.36
CA ASP A 224 0.76 14.19 -11.77
C ASP A 224 2.04 13.63 -12.42
N PRO A 225 3.02 14.48 -12.81
CA PRO A 225 4.24 14.00 -13.46
C PRO A 225 5.03 12.99 -12.63
N CYS A 226 5.10 13.19 -11.31
CA CYS A 226 5.79 12.28 -10.39
C CYS A 226 5.05 10.95 -10.32
N TRP A 227 3.72 10.97 -10.27
CA TRP A 227 2.91 9.74 -10.39
C TRP A 227 3.19 8.99 -11.68
N ARG A 228 3.11 9.66 -12.84
CA ARG A 228 3.29 9.00 -14.14
C ARG A 228 4.68 8.41 -14.29
N LYS A 229 5.70 9.11 -13.79
CA LYS A 229 7.09 8.60 -13.76
C LYS A 229 7.20 7.31 -12.94
N MET A 230 6.54 7.26 -11.77
CA MET A 230 6.47 6.04 -10.96
C MET A 230 5.66 4.94 -11.63
N ALA A 231 4.45 5.24 -12.11
CA ALA A 231 3.53 4.28 -12.72
C ALA A 231 4.14 3.58 -13.96
N ASN A 232 4.87 4.32 -14.80
CA ASN A 232 5.56 3.74 -15.97
C ASN A 232 6.56 2.65 -15.57
N ILE A 233 7.29 2.81 -14.46
CA ILE A 233 8.24 1.79 -13.97
C ILE A 233 7.53 0.46 -13.72
N TYR A 234 6.33 0.49 -13.13
CA TYR A 234 5.55 -0.72 -12.89
C TYR A 234 4.90 -1.25 -14.16
N GLY A 235 4.37 -0.36 -15.00
CA GLY A 235 3.76 -0.73 -16.28
C GLY A 235 4.73 -1.51 -17.17
N ASP A 236 5.97 -1.02 -17.29
CA ASP A 236 7.03 -1.69 -18.04
C ASP A 236 7.41 -3.03 -17.38
N TYR A 237 7.61 -3.04 -16.06
CA TYR A 237 7.96 -4.26 -15.32
C TYR A 237 6.90 -5.36 -15.46
N MET A 238 5.61 -5.03 -15.38
CA MET A 238 4.52 -5.99 -15.48
C MET A 238 4.32 -6.53 -16.90
N LYS A 239 4.76 -5.79 -17.93
CA LYS A 239 4.78 -6.28 -19.31
C LYS A 239 5.82 -7.39 -19.49
N GLU A 240 6.98 -7.22 -18.86
CA GLU A 240 8.12 -8.14 -18.94
C GLU A 240 7.99 -9.34 -17.98
N HIS A 241 7.53 -9.10 -16.76
CA HIS A 241 7.48 -10.10 -15.68
C HIS A 241 6.05 -10.40 -15.26
N LYS A 242 5.40 -11.33 -15.95
CA LYS A 242 3.99 -11.67 -15.70
C LYS A 242 3.83 -12.61 -14.50
N LEU A 243 2.76 -12.41 -13.74
CA LEU A 243 2.31 -13.40 -12.75
C LEU A 243 1.46 -14.48 -13.47
N LYS A 244 1.05 -15.52 -12.73
CA LYS A 244 0.08 -16.47 -13.28
C LYS A 244 -1.21 -15.74 -13.62
N LYS A 245 -1.75 -15.98 -14.82
CA LYS A 245 -2.99 -15.32 -15.33
C LYS A 245 -4.16 -15.33 -14.35
N SER A 246 -4.34 -16.38 -13.55
CA SER A 246 -5.40 -16.42 -12.53
C SER A 246 -5.17 -15.44 -11.38
N VAL A 247 -3.91 -15.29 -10.95
CA VAL A 247 -3.49 -14.36 -9.92
C VAL A 247 -3.56 -12.94 -10.45
N GLU A 248 -3.02 -12.70 -11.65
CA GLU A 248 -3.22 -11.44 -12.38
C GLU A 248 -4.71 -11.14 -12.46
N LYS A 249 -5.59 -12.04 -12.87
CA LYS A 249 -7.01 -11.72 -12.94
C LYS A 249 -7.65 -11.36 -11.59
N ASN A 250 -7.18 -11.92 -10.48
CA ASN A 250 -7.78 -11.66 -9.16
C ASN A 250 -7.29 -10.38 -8.51
N ILE A 251 -6.01 -10.06 -8.67
CA ILE A 251 -5.51 -8.75 -8.26
C ILE A 251 -5.99 -7.73 -9.30
N TRP A 252 -5.84 -8.09 -10.57
CA TRP A 252 -5.81 -7.24 -11.75
C TRP A 252 -7.01 -7.16 -12.68
N GLY A 253 -7.79 -8.20 -12.80
CA GLY A 253 -8.72 -8.28 -13.92
C GLY A 253 -7.95 -8.40 -15.22
N SER A 254 -7.73 -7.31 -15.95
CA SER A 254 -6.98 -7.30 -17.21
C SER A 254 -5.82 -6.30 -17.22
N HIS A 255 -4.91 -6.44 -18.19
CA HIS A 255 -3.83 -5.47 -18.38
C HIS A 255 -4.35 -4.08 -18.81
N GLN A 256 -5.43 -4.04 -19.61
CA GLN A 256 -6.07 -2.78 -19.97
C GLN A 256 -6.62 -2.06 -18.73
N ASP A 257 -7.19 -2.82 -17.79
CA ASP A 257 -7.65 -2.29 -16.51
C ASP A 257 -6.49 -1.64 -15.73
N LEU A 258 -5.29 -2.22 -15.78
CA LEU A 258 -4.10 -1.64 -15.18
C LEU A 258 -3.72 -0.29 -15.83
N GLU A 259 -3.65 -0.23 -17.16
CA GLU A 259 -3.26 0.99 -17.88
C GLU A 259 -4.27 2.12 -17.69
N GLU A 260 -5.57 1.85 -17.76
CA GLU A 260 -6.63 2.87 -17.60
C GLU A 260 -6.64 3.53 -16.21
N LEU A 261 -6.24 2.79 -15.17
CA LEU A 261 -6.22 3.30 -13.80
C LEU A 261 -4.93 4.09 -13.51
N TYR A 262 -3.78 3.55 -13.92
CA TYR A 262 -2.48 4.07 -13.53
C TYR A 262 -1.90 5.10 -14.49
N LEU A 263 -2.30 5.04 -15.75
CA LEU A 263 -1.87 5.94 -16.81
C LEU A 263 -3.11 6.48 -17.54
N PRO A 264 -4.04 7.14 -16.83
CA PRO A 264 -5.25 7.64 -17.48
C PRO A 264 -4.87 8.63 -18.59
N HIS A 265 -5.68 8.68 -19.64
CA HIS A 265 -5.54 9.71 -20.68
C HIS A 265 -5.71 11.10 -20.06
N CYS A 266 -4.60 11.79 -19.89
CA CYS A 266 -4.55 13.15 -19.38
C CYS A 266 -4.60 14.11 -20.57
N THR A 267 -5.75 14.69 -20.84
CA THR A 267 -5.82 15.88 -21.70
C THR A 267 -5.24 17.05 -20.93
N TYR A 268 -4.00 17.43 -21.24
CA TYR A 268 -3.38 18.65 -20.72
C TYR A 268 -4.14 19.86 -21.27
N HIS A 269 -5.27 20.21 -20.66
CA HIS A 269 -5.72 21.60 -20.72
C HIS A 269 -4.80 22.38 -19.79
N LYS A 270 -4.23 23.48 -20.29
CA LYS A 270 -3.36 24.45 -19.59
C LYS A 270 -4.03 25.10 -18.36
N ARG A 271 -4.50 24.32 -17.38
CA ARG A 271 -5.03 24.83 -16.11
C ARG A 271 -4.38 24.05 -14.98
N GLY A 272 -3.68 24.78 -14.12
CA GLY A 272 -2.97 24.20 -12.98
C GLY A 272 -3.92 23.49 -12.02
N LEU A 273 -3.40 22.50 -11.28
CA LEU A 273 -4.13 21.71 -10.27
C LEU A 273 -4.93 22.58 -9.26
N GLY A 274 -4.52 23.83 -9.06
CA GLY A 274 -5.21 24.80 -8.21
C GLY A 274 -6.63 25.18 -8.66
N GLU A 275 -6.96 25.06 -9.95
CA GLU A 275 -8.29 25.43 -10.46
C GLU A 275 -9.30 24.25 -10.46
N ILE A 276 -8.81 23.00 -10.49
CA ILE A 276 -9.64 21.79 -10.58
C ILE A 276 -10.37 21.49 -9.25
N LEU A 277 -9.88 22.05 -8.13
CA LEU A 277 -10.47 21.87 -6.79
C LEU A 277 -11.83 22.58 -6.59
N LYS A 278 -12.36 23.29 -7.59
CA LYS A 278 -13.64 24.03 -7.52
C LYS A 278 -14.87 23.26 -8.05
N ALA A 279 -14.74 22.04 -8.56
CA ALA A 279 -15.87 21.35 -9.20
C ALA A 279 -16.68 20.43 -8.25
N ARG A 280 -17.85 20.94 -7.86
CA ARG A 280 -19.12 20.30 -7.43
C ARG A 280 -19.13 19.24 -6.33
N ASP A 281 -19.67 19.67 -5.18
CA ASP A 281 -20.34 18.84 -4.18
C ASP A 281 -21.57 18.15 -4.77
N SER A 282 -21.66 16.83 -4.57
CA SER A 282 -22.91 16.09 -4.67
C SER A 282 -23.22 15.47 -3.31
N LYS A 283 -24.29 15.97 -2.68
CA LYS A 283 -24.91 15.43 -1.46
C LYS A 283 -25.32 13.98 -1.67
N LEU A 284 -25.12 13.13 -0.66
CA LEU A 284 -25.92 11.92 -0.43
C LEU A 284 -25.90 11.56 1.07
N ASN A 285 -27.08 11.19 1.57
CA ASN A 285 -27.50 11.03 2.96
C ASN A 285 -27.24 9.64 3.56
N GLU A 286 -27.09 9.64 4.89
CA GLU A 286 -27.54 8.66 5.93
C GLU A 286 -27.28 7.14 5.84
N ARG A 287 -26.54 6.60 6.84
CA ARG A 287 -26.98 5.81 8.04
C ARG A 287 -26.09 4.60 8.37
N SER A 288 -25.53 4.61 9.61
CA SER A 288 -25.13 3.49 10.52
C SER A 288 -24.16 2.40 10.00
N ALA A 289 -23.23 1.77 10.74
CA ALA A 289 -23.02 1.56 12.17
C ALA A 289 -21.54 1.20 12.49
N ASN A 290 -21.26 1.10 13.79
CA ASN A 290 -20.03 0.94 14.56
C ASN A 290 -19.40 -0.50 14.52
N PRO A 291 -18.32 -0.83 15.27
CA PRO A 291 -16.90 -0.77 14.92
C PRO A 291 -16.23 -2.16 14.74
N ALA A 292 -15.29 -2.33 13.81
CA ALA A 292 -14.41 -3.50 13.79
C ALA A 292 -13.09 -3.21 13.06
N PHE A 293 -12.28 -2.33 13.64
CA PHE A 293 -11.04 -1.82 13.08
C PHE A 293 -9.80 -2.60 13.63
N SER A 294 -9.65 -3.94 13.51
CA SER A 294 -8.59 -4.65 14.28
C SER A 294 -7.64 -5.66 13.61
N VAL A 295 -7.74 -5.98 12.31
CA VAL A 295 -7.11 -7.24 11.86
C VAL A 295 -5.87 -7.09 10.98
N LEU A 296 -5.75 -6.07 10.12
CA LEU A 296 -4.62 -6.04 9.16
C LEU A 296 -3.82 -4.73 9.08
N SER A 297 -4.40 -3.55 9.40
CA SER A 297 -3.57 -2.38 9.77
C SER A 297 -2.79 -2.67 11.06
N HIS A 298 -3.42 -3.41 11.98
CA HIS A 298 -2.88 -3.93 13.24
C HIS A 298 -1.67 -4.86 13.09
N ARG A 299 -1.48 -5.47 11.91
CA ARG A 299 -0.47 -6.52 11.67
C ARG A 299 0.62 -6.10 10.71
N MET A 300 0.29 -5.25 9.73
CA MET A 300 1.28 -4.73 8.78
C MET A 300 2.23 -3.70 9.37
N ASN A 301 1.75 -2.84 10.27
CA ASN A 301 2.55 -1.82 10.95
C ASN A 301 3.64 -2.44 11.85
N LYS A 302 3.48 -3.70 12.21
CA LYS A 302 4.30 -4.46 13.16
C LYS A 302 5.17 -5.53 12.51
N PHE A 303 4.90 -5.91 11.26
CA PHE A 303 5.78 -6.79 10.47
C PHE A 303 7.19 -6.20 10.30
N HIS A 304 7.34 -4.89 10.46
CA HIS A 304 8.58 -4.15 10.25
C HIS A 304 9.53 -4.12 11.46
N SER A 305 9.04 -4.32 12.69
CA SER A 305 9.88 -4.30 13.90
C SER A 305 10.64 -5.62 14.15
N LEU A 306 10.34 -6.67 13.38
CA LEU A 306 11.00 -7.98 13.44
C LEU A 306 12.08 -8.18 12.38
N ALA A 307 12.28 -7.21 11.48
CA ALA A 307 13.43 -7.22 10.58
C ALA A 307 14.71 -6.70 11.25
N ILE A 308 14.72 -6.74 12.59
CA ILE A 308 15.84 -6.57 13.54
C ILE A 308 16.01 -7.93 14.24
#